data_AF-A0A0K8JGJ7-F1
#
_entry.id   AF-A0A0K8JGJ7-F1
#
_cell.length_a   1.000
_cell.length_b   1.000
_cell.length_c   1.000
_cell.angle_alpha   90.00
_cell.angle_beta   90.00
_cell.angle_gamma   90.00
#
_symmetry.space_group_name_H-M   'P 1'
#
loop_
_entity.id
_entity.type
_entity.pdbx_description
1 polymer ?
#
loop_
_entity_poly.entity_id
_entity_poly.type
_entity_poly.pdbx_seq_one_letter_code
_entity_poly.pdbx_strand_id
1 'polypeptide(L)' 'MTIKKGDRLQSTITKQTYVVVGKWCGNWVLAPTAADQEVCLIYSTGELEEMVSTMKWAWEAR' A
#
# COMPACT_ATOMS: atom_id res chain seq x y z
N MET A 1 -3.81 -7.98 -10.07
CA MET A 1 -3.09 -8.38 -8.83
C MET A 1 -4.13 -8.54 -7.72
N THR A 2 -4.05 -9.53 -6.83
CA THR A 2 -5.09 -9.72 -5.78
C THR A 2 -4.60 -9.19 -4.44
N ILE A 3 -4.90 -7.93 -4.16
CA ILE A 3 -4.57 -7.25 -2.89
C ILE A 3 -5.47 -7.76 -1.77
N LYS A 4 -4.88 -8.02 -0.59
CA LYS A 4 -5.58 -8.49 0.60
C LYS A 4 -5.17 -7.66 1.81
N LYS A 5 -6.05 -7.63 2.81
CA LYS A 5 -5.71 -7.06 4.12
C LYS A 5 -4.53 -7.84 4.72
N GLY A 6 -3.52 -7.12 5.21
CA GLY A 6 -2.29 -7.67 5.75
C GLY A 6 -1.13 -7.71 4.75
N ASP A 7 -1.38 -7.51 3.46
CA ASP A 7 -0.31 -7.37 2.47
C ASP A 7 0.55 -6.14 2.78
N ARG A 8 1.82 -6.24 2.41
CA ARG A 8 2.82 -5.18 2.60
C ARG A 8 3.20 -4.56 1.28
N LEU A 9 3.34 -3.25 1.29
CA LEU A 9 3.66 -2.43 0.15
C LEU A 9 4.81 -1.50 0.57
N GLN A 10 5.93 -1.56 -0.14
CA GLN A 10 7.07 -0.70 0.10
C GLN A 10 7.28 0.26 -1.07
N SER A 11 7.37 1.56 -0.80
CA SER A 11 7.77 2.53 -1.81
C SER A 11 9.22 2.28 -2.23
N THR A 12 9.48 2.15 -3.52
CA THR A 12 10.85 1.95 -4.02
C THR A 12 11.70 3.21 -3.92
N ILE A 13 11.06 4.38 -3.86
CA ILE A 13 11.68 5.71 -3.77
C ILE A 13 12.04 6.06 -2.32
N THR A 14 11.04 6.05 -1.42
CA THR A 14 11.24 6.49 -0.02
C THR A 14 11.65 5.35 0.91
N LYS A 15 11.60 4.09 0.44
CA LYS A 15 11.81 2.86 1.24
C LYS A 15 10.83 2.69 2.40
N GLN A 16 9.81 3.54 2.51
CA GLN A 16 8.77 3.42 3.52
C GLN A 16 7.86 2.22 3.21
N THR A 17 7.52 1.49 4.26
CA THR A 17 6.64 0.32 4.19
C THR A 17 5.30 0.64 4.81
N TYR A 18 4.25 0.16 4.13
CA TYR A 18 2.87 0.27 4.55
C TYR A 18 2.19 -1.08 4.50
N VAL A 19 1.18 -1.28 5.36
CA VAL A 19 0.37 -2.48 5.44
C VAL A 19 -1.05 -2.15 5.00
N VAL A 20 -1.64 -2.99 4.14
CA VAL A 20 -3.05 -2.88 3.77
C VAL A 20 -3.90 -3.23 4.99
N VAL A 21 -4.62 -2.25 5.55
CA VAL A 21 -5.43 -2.44 6.78
C VAL A 21 -6.91 -2.67 6.49
N GLY A 22 -7.36 -2.40 5.26
CA GLY A 22 -8.72 -2.65 4.81
C GLY A 22 -9.15 -1.72 3.69
N LYS A 23 -10.46 -1.50 3.58
CA LYS A 23 -11.05 -0.55 2.62
C LYS A 23 -11.88 0.52 3.31
N TRP A 24 -11.85 1.73 2.76
CA TRP A 24 -12.71 2.85 3.11
C TRP A 24 -13.34 3.40 1.83
N CYS A 25 -14.68 3.49 1.78
CA CYS A 25 -15.43 3.98 0.61
C CYS A 25 -14.96 3.34 -0.72
N GLY A 26 -14.69 2.03 -0.71
CA GLY A 26 -14.24 1.29 -1.89
C GLY A 26 -12.74 1.37 -2.20
N ASN A 27 -12.01 2.30 -1.59
CA ASN A 27 -10.56 2.45 -1.75
C ASN A 27 -9.80 1.65 -0.70
N TRP A 28 -8.57 1.23 -1.02
CA TRP A 28 -7.66 0.55 -0.10
C TRP A 28 -7.00 1.56 0.83
N VAL A 29 -6.91 1.20 2.11
CA VAL A 29 -6.23 2.00 3.13
C VAL A 29 -4.95 1.29 3.53
N LEU A 30 -3.83 2.03 3.49
CA LEU A 30 -2.50 1.57 3.82
C LEU A 30 -2.02 2.34 5.04
N ALA A 31 -1.74 1.61 6.13
CA ALA A 31 -1.18 2.20 7.35
C ALA A 31 0.35 2.08 7.34
N PRO A 32 1.08 3.12 7.74
CA PRO A 32 2.53 3.06 7.84
C PRO A 32 2.98 2.05 8.89
N THR A 33 4.11 1.39 8.67
CA THR A 33 4.72 0.51 9.70
C THR A 33 5.70 1.25 10.60
N ALA A 34 6.18 2.42 10.18
CA ALA A 34 7.11 3.25 10.93
C ALA A 34 6.34 4.07 11.98
N ALA A 35 6.85 4.12 13.21
CA ALA A 35 6.16 4.76 14.34
C ALA A 35 6.14 6.29 14.27
N ASP A 36 7.04 6.89 13.49
CA ASP A 36 7.16 8.33 13.25
C ASP A 36 6.30 8.82 12.08
N GLN A 37 5.67 7.91 11.35
CA GLN A 37 4.76 8.24 10.24
C GLN A 37 3.31 8.07 10.70
N GLU A 38 2.57 9.18 10.76
CA GLU A 38 1.18 9.19 11.23
C GLU A 38 0.16 9.18 10.09
N VAL A 39 0.62 9.33 8.84
CA VAL A 39 -0.25 9.48 7.67
C VAL A 39 -0.56 8.12 7.03
N CYS A 40 -1.85 7.77 6.97
CA CYS A 40 -2.33 6.67 6.15
C CYS A 40 -2.46 7.09 4.68
N LEU A 41 -2.23 6.15 3.77
CA LEU A 41 -2.43 6.36 2.33
C LEU A 41 -3.73 5.68 1.89
N ILE A 42 -4.44 6.32 0.96
CA ILE A 42 -5.68 5.81 0.39
C ILE A 42 -5.53 5.78 -1.12
N TYR A 43 -5.75 4.61 -1.71
CA TYR A 43 -5.65 4.41 -3.15
C TYR A 43 -6.83 3.57 -3.66
N SER A 44 -7.29 3.90 -4.85
CA SER A 44 -8.15 3.00 -5.61
C SER A 44 -7.40 1.73 -6.02
N THR A 45 -8.13 0.70 -6.43
CA THR A 45 -7.51 -0.53 -6.98
C THR A 45 -6.63 -0.22 -8.19
N GLY A 46 -7.11 0.62 -9.12
CA GLY A 46 -6.37 0.95 -10.35
C GLY A 46 -5.05 1.67 -10.08
N GLU A 47 -5.04 2.62 -9.14
CA GLU A 47 -3.80 3.32 -8.75
C GLU A 47 -2.78 2.36 -8.14
N LEU A 48 -3.21 1.46 -7.25
CA LEU A 48 -2.29 0.46 -6.67
C LEU A 48 -1.74 -0.50 -7.71
N GLU A 49 -2.58 -0.98 -8.64
CA GLU A 49 -2.14 -1.84 -9.72
C GLU A 49 -1.14 -1.12 -10.63
N GLU A 50 -1.40 0.14 -11.00
CA GLU A 50 -0.44 0.94 -11.77
C GLU A 50 0.88 1.11 -11.00
N MET A 51 0.83 1.41 -9.71
CA MET A 51 2.01 1.67 -8.89
C MET A 51 2.90 0.43 -8.73
N VAL A 52 2.31 -0.75 -8.61
CA VAL A 52 3.07 -2.01 -8.59
C VAL A 52 3.58 -2.37 -9.98
N SER A 53 2.74 -2.25 -11.02
CA SER A 53 3.14 -2.53 -12.42
C SER A 53 4.26 -1.61 -12.91
N THR A 54 4.31 -0.36 -12.44
CA THR A 54 5.36 0.62 -12.78
C THR A 54 6.57 0.55 -11.84
N MET A 55 6.64 -0.47 -10.95
CA MET A 55 7.73 -0.68 -9.99
C MET A 55 7.98 0.52 -9.05
N LYS A 56 7.00 1.41 -8.89
CA LYS A 56 7.04 2.47 -7.87
C LYS A 56 6.88 1.87 -6.47
N TRP A 57 6.23 0.72 -6.38
CA TRP A 57 5.99 -0.01 -5.14
C TRP A 57 6.33 -1.49 -5.30
N ALA A 58 7.04 -2.03 -4.31
CA ALA A 58 7.26 -3.46 -4.16
C ALA A 58 6.13 -4.04 -3.31
N TRP A 59 5.49 -5.10 -3.81
CA TRP A 59 4.40 -5.78 -3.12
C TRP A 59 4.88 -7.11 -2.54
N GLU A 60 4.62 -7.31 -1.26
CA GLU A 60 4.82 -8.57 -0.54
C GLU A 60 3.45 -9.08 -0.09
N ALA A 61 3.00 -10.17 -0.71
CA ALA A 61 1.74 -10.82 -0.39
C ALA A 61 1.86 -11.63 0.90
N ARG A 62 0.82 -11.61 1.73
CA ARG A 62 0.72 -12.45 2.94
C ARG A 62 -0.05 -13.75 2.72
#